data_AF-A0A7Y2AQV1-F1
#
_entry.id   AF-A0A7Y2AQV1-F1
#
_cell.length_a   1.000
_cell.length_b   1.000
_cell.length_c   1.000
_cell.angle_alpha   90.00
_cell.angle_beta   90.00
_cell.angle_gamma   90.00
#
_symmetry.space_group_name_H-M   'P 1'
#
loop_
_entity.id
_entity.type
_entity.pdbx_description
1 polymer ?
#
loop_
_entity_poly.entity_id
_entity_poly.type
_entity_poly.pdbx_seq_one_letter_code
_entity_poly.pdbx_strand_id
1 'polypeptide(L)'
;MKLGPGDMYLHPAKVPHSPVRHKGSIGLVIERKRADLDAEDGLLWFCDHCNHKLYEAYFTLTDIEKDFLSHFEHFYNSEALRTCNNCGTIMEVDPRFLAEKK
;
A
#
# COMPACT_ATOMS: atom_id res chain seq x y z
N MET A 1 7.50 -11.65 -6.74
CA MET A 1 7.17 -12.29 -8.03
C MET A 1 7.49 -11.32 -9.15
N LYS A 2 8.14 -11.75 -10.23
CA LYS A 2 8.28 -10.93 -11.45
C LYS A 2 7.16 -11.33 -12.42
N LEU A 3 6.47 -10.35 -13.00
CA LEU A 3 5.41 -10.56 -14.00
C LEU A 3 5.83 -9.91 -15.31
N GLY A 4 6.01 -10.72 -16.35
CA GLY A 4 6.29 -10.29 -17.72
C GLY A 4 5.03 -10.17 -18.58
N PRO A 5 5.17 -9.69 -19.83
CA PRO A 5 4.05 -9.62 -20.77
C PRO A 5 3.46 -11.01 -21.03
N GLY A 6 2.14 -11.15 -20.85
CA GLY A 6 1.41 -12.41 -21.04
C GLY A 6 1.37 -13.32 -19.82
N ASP A 7 2.13 -13.03 -18.76
CA ASP A 7 2.09 -13.81 -17.53
C ASP A 7 0.75 -13.65 -16.82
N MET A 8 0.28 -14.76 -16.24
CA MET A 8 -0.88 -14.79 -15.36
C MET A 8 -0.44 -15.18 -13.95
N TYR A 9 -1.03 -14.53 -12.95
CA TYR A 9 -0.72 -14.80 -11.56
C TYR A 9 -1.98 -14.67 -10.71
N LEU A 10 -2.22 -15.68 -9.87
CA LEU A 10 -3.24 -15.63 -8.83
C LEU A 10 -2.57 -15.34 -7.49
N HIS A 11 -2.91 -14.19 -6.91
CA HIS A 11 -2.37 -13.79 -5.62
C HIS A 11 -3.21 -14.38 -4.48
N PRO A 12 -2.62 -15.16 -3.55
CA PRO A 12 -3.35 -15.69 -2.41
C PRO A 12 -3.87 -14.60 -1.47
N ALA A 13 -4.99 -14.86 -0.81
CA ALA A 13 -5.55 -13.94 0.18
C ALA A 13 -4.58 -13.71 1.34
N LYS A 14 -4.62 -12.49 1.92
CA LYS A 14 -3.84 -12.07 3.11
C LYS A 14 -2.32 -12.13 2.95
N VAL A 15 -1.80 -12.21 1.73
CA VAL A 15 -0.37 -12.07 1.47
C VAL A 15 -0.05 -10.59 1.23
N PRO A 16 0.80 -9.94 2.05
CA PRO A 16 1.20 -8.56 1.79
C PRO A 16 1.94 -8.46 0.46
N HIS A 17 1.55 -7.48 -0.37
CA HIS A 17 2.17 -7.24 -1.67
C HIS A 17 2.23 -5.74 -1.97
N SER A 18 3.30 -5.31 -2.63
CA SER A 18 3.51 -3.92 -3.07
C SER A 18 3.74 -3.91 -4.58
N PRO A 19 2.69 -3.66 -5.39
CA PRO A 19 2.82 -3.66 -6.84
C PRO A 19 3.71 -2.51 -7.34
N VAL A 20 4.71 -2.84 -8.16
CA VAL A 20 5.56 -1.85 -8.85
C VAL A 20 5.29 -1.94 -10.35
N ARG A 21 5.05 -0.79 -11.00
CA ARG A 21 4.74 -0.68 -12.42
C ARG A 21 5.79 0.17 -13.13
N HIS A 22 6.13 -0.19 -14.37
CA HIS A 22 7.08 0.55 -15.19
C HIS A 22 6.37 1.37 -16.27
N LYS A 23 7.00 2.46 -16.70
CA LYS A 23 6.47 3.36 -17.75
C LYS A 23 6.17 2.58 -19.04
N GLY A 24 4.99 2.79 -19.61
CA GLY A 24 4.55 2.15 -20.86
C GLY A 24 4.06 0.70 -20.72
N SER A 25 4.04 0.13 -19.51
CA SER A 25 3.47 -1.18 -19.25
C SER A 25 1.94 -1.14 -19.16
N ILE A 26 1.28 -2.25 -19.54
CA ILE A 26 -0.16 -2.46 -19.40
C ILE A 26 -0.37 -3.76 -18.63
N GLY A 27 -1.25 -3.76 -17.63
CA GLY A 27 -1.58 -4.94 -16.85
C GLY A 27 -3.04 -4.93 -16.42
N LEU A 28 -3.69 -6.10 -16.49
CA LEU A 28 -5.06 -6.32 -16.06
C LEU A 28 -5.05 -6.87 -14.63
N VAL A 29 -5.85 -6.27 -13.75
CA VAL A 29 -6.08 -6.74 -12.37
C VAL A 29 -7.58 -7.02 -12.24
N ILE A 30 -7.92 -8.17 -11.66
CA ILE A 30 -9.31 -8.58 -11.40
C ILE A 30 -9.41 -8.85 -9.90
N GLU A 31 -10.33 -8.15 -9.24
CA GLU A 31 -10.61 -8.31 -7.83
C GLU A 31 -12.11 -8.46 -7.59
N ARG A 32 -12.48 -9.16 -6.52
CA ARG A 32 -13.86 -9.28 -6.07
C ARG A 32 -14.20 -8.08 -5.16
N LYS A 33 -15.31 -7.39 -5.42
CA LYS A 33 -15.91 -6.44 -4.47
C LYS A 33 -16.29 -7.15 -3.17
N ARG A 34 -15.98 -6.55 -2.02
CA ARG A 34 -16.24 -7.15 -0.70
C ARG A 34 -17.40 -6.50 0.05
N ALA A 35 -18.21 -5.66 -0.60
CA ALA A 35 -19.32 -4.92 0.04
C ALA A 35 -20.41 -5.81 0.65
N ASP A 36 -20.50 -7.08 0.24
CA ASP A 36 -21.40 -8.10 0.77
C ASP A 36 -20.79 -8.94 1.90
N LEU A 37 -19.53 -8.68 2.26
CA LEU A 37 -18.78 -9.40 3.28
C LEU A 37 -18.43 -8.46 4.43
N ASP A 38 -18.44 -9.00 5.65
CA ASP A 38 -17.80 -8.37 6.81
C ASP A 38 -16.28 -8.59 6.73
N ALA A 39 -15.66 -7.93 5.76
CA ALA A 39 -14.24 -8.07 5.44
C ALA A 39 -13.57 -6.70 5.32
N GLU A 40 -12.38 -6.60 5.91
CA GLU A 40 -11.53 -5.42 5.83
C GLU A 40 -10.35 -5.67 4.89
N ASP A 41 -9.98 -4.63 4.15
CA ASP A 41 -8.70 -4.55 3.46
C ASP A 41 -7.64 -3.96 4.41
N GLY A 42 -6.37 -4.27 4.13
CA GLY A 42 -5.25 -3.86 4.98
C GLY A 42 -4.14 -3.20 4.18
N LEU A 43 -3.67 -2.05 4.65
CA LEU A 43 -2.46 -1.39 4.17
C LEU A 43 -1.38 -1.51 5.23
N LEU A 44 -0.17 -1.88 4.82
CA LEU A 44 0.96 -2.14 5.72
C LEU A 44 2.21 -1.40 5.24
N TRP A 45 2.96 -0.85 6.19
CA TRP A 45 4.24 -0.19 5.96
C TRP A 45 5.33 -0.85 6.79
N PHE A 46 6.50 -1.00 6.18
CA PHE A 46 7.66 -1.65 6.78
C PHE A 46 8.89 -0.75 6.61
N CYS A 47 9.79 -0.76 7.59
CA CYS A 47 11.01 0.01 7.56
C CYS A 47 11.93 -0.44 6.42
N ASP A 48 12.37 0.48 5.56
CA ASP A 48 13.25 0.17 4.43
C ASP A 48 14.63 -0.34 4.85
N HIS A 49 15.06 -0.06 6.09
CA HIS A 49 16.36 -0.48 6.61
C HIS A 49 16.33 -1.89 7.25
N CYS A 50 15.34 -2.18 8.09
CA CYS A 50 15.30 -3.43 8.88
C CYS A 50 14.05 -4.29 8.66
N ASN A 51 13.14 -3.88 7.77
CA ASN A 51 11.87 -4.56 7.47
C ASN A 51 10.93 -4.72 8.68
N HIS A 52 11.13 -3.96 9.75
CA HIS A 52 10.21 -3.93 10.89
C HIS A 52 8.91 -3.21 10.50
N LYS A 53 7.76 -3.73 10.91
CA LYS A 53 6.46 -3.10 10.61
C LYS A 53 6.37 -1.72 11.29
N LEU A 54 6.12 -0.68 10.51
CA LEU A 54 5.98 0.69 11.00
C LEU A 54 4.54 0.99 11.39
N TYR A 55 3.61 0.65 10.48
CA TYR A 55 2.21 1.00 10.62
C TYR A 55 1.35 0.03 9.81
N GLU A 56 0.10 -0.12 10.24
CA GLU A 56 -0.93 -0.81 9.46
C GLU A 56 -2.28 -0.12 9.68
N ALA A 57 -3.13 -0.15 8.65
CA ALA A 57 -4.50 0.33 8.71
C ALA A 57 -5.42 -0.73 8.11
N TYR A 58 -6.53 -1.01 8.79
CA TYR A 58 -7.60 -1.89 8.31
C TYR A 58 -8.89 -1.10 8.18
N PHE A 59 -9.62 -1.33 7.08
CA PHE A 59 -10.83 -0.59 6.76
C PHE A 59 -11.70 -1.35 5.75
N THR A 60 -13.00 -1.07 5.75
CA THR A 60 -13.90 -1.53 4.71
C THR A 60 -13.64 -0.77 3.42
N LEU A 61 -13.28 -1.51 2.37
CA LEU A 61 -12.97 -0.94 1.06
C LEU A 61 -14.23 -0.81 0.20
N THR A 62 -14.56 0.43 -0.19
CA THR A 62 -15.69 0.72 -1.10
C THR A 62 -15.20 1.31 -2.43
N ASP A 63 -14.24 2.22 -2.38
CA ASP A 63 -13.66 2.92 -3.53
C ASP A 63 -12.13 3.02 -3.35
N ILE A 64 -11.38 2.18 -4.08
CA ILE A 64 -9.91 2.10 -3.99
C ILE A 64 -9.24 3.44 -4.20
N GLU A 65 -9.73 4.27 -5.13
CA GLU A 65 -9.07 5.53 -5.47
C GLU A 65 -9.22 6.58 -4.37
N LYS A 66 -10.25 6.47 -3.53
CA LYS A 66 -10.51 7.43 -2.45
C LYS A 66 -10.04 6.90 -1.10
N ASP A 67 -10.38 5.66 -0.80
CA ASP A 67 -10.21 5.08 0.53
C ASP A 67 -8.71 4.92 0.85
N PHE A 68 -7.89 4.55 -0.13
CA PHE A 68 -6.45 4.34 0.07
C PHE A 68 -5.68 5.65 0.29
N LEU A 69 -6.02 6.70 -0.46
CA LEU A 69 -5.27 7.96 -0.43
C LEU A 69 -5.28 8.61 0.95
N SER A 70 -6.41 8.55 1.66
CA SER A 70 -6.50 9.11 3.02
C SER A 70 -5.54 8.43 4.00
N HIS A 71 -5.39 7.11 3.90
CA HIS A 71 -4.44 6.34 4.72
C HIS A 71 -2.98 6.62 4.33
N PHE A 72 -2.71 6.81 3.04
CA PHE A 72 -1.39 7.21 2.55
C PHE A 72 -1.02 8.59 3.11
N GLU A 73 -1.88 9.58 2.96
CA GLU A 73 -1.66 10.93 3.48
C GLU A 73 -1.45 10.91 5.00
N HIS A 74 -2.24 10.14 5.76
CA HIS A 74 -2.06 10.02 7.19
C HIS A 74 -0.68 9.49 7.57
N PHE A 75 -0.23 8.40 6.93
CA PHE A 75 1.07 7.80 7.19
C PHE A 75 2.22 8.72 6.76
N TYR A 76 2.21 9.20 5.52
CA TYR A 76 3.34 9.96 4.97
C TYR A 76 3.52 11.34 5.61
N ASN A 77 2.44 11.97 6.09
CA ASN A 77 2.53 13.24 6.82
C ASN A 77 2.92 13.09 8.31
N SER A 78 3.06 11.87 8.83
CA SER A 78 3.42 11.64 10.23
C SER A 78 4.84 11.10 10.37
N GLU A 79 5.77 11.95 10.79
CA GLU A 79 7.14 11.51 11.11
C GLU A 79 7.17 10.42 12.19
N ALA A 80 6.28 10.52 13.19
CA ALA A 80 6.18 9.51 14.24
C ALA A 80 5.80 8.13 13.69
N LEU A 81 4.84 8.04 12.75
CA LEU A 81 4.48 6.77 12.12
C LEU A 81 5.57 6.26 11.17
N ARG A 82 6.34 7.16 10.56
CA ARG A 82 7.47 6.82 9.69
C ARG A 82 8.74 6.46 10.45
N THR A 83 8.82 6.74 11.75
CA THR A 83 10.00 6.46 12.57
C THR A 83 9.95 5.03 13.07
N CYS A 84 10.94 4.22 12.67
CA CYS A 84 11.06 2.84 13.12
C CYS A 84 11.38 2.78 14.61
N ASN A 85 10.49 2.20 15.40
CA ASN A 85 10.70 1.94 16.83
C ASN A 85 11.76 0.85 17.12
N ASN A 86 12.22 0.12 16.10
CA ASN A 86 13.24 -0.92 16.26
C ASN A 86 14.66 -0.42 15.97
N CYS A 87 14.86 0.42 14.93
CA CYS A 87 16.19 0.89 14.53
C CYS A 87 16.35 2.42 14.46
N GLY A 88 15.29 3.19 14.74
CA GLY A 88 15.31 4.65 14.72
C GLY A 88 15.32 5.28 13.32
N THR A 89 15.41 4.49 12.25
CA THR A 89 15.35 5.00 10.87
C THR A 89 13.99 5.63 10.59
N ILE A 90 14.01 6.85 10.06
CA ILE A 90 12.81 7.54 9.57
C ILE A 90 12.66 7.19 8.08
N MET A 91 11.49 6.65 7.69
CA MET A 91 11.20 6.36 6.29
C MET A 91 11.09 7.66 5.48
N GLU A 92 11.79 7.71 4.34
CA GLU A 92 11.71 8.83 3.40
C GLU A 92 10.32 8.96 2.79
N VAL A 93 9.91 10.19 2.48
CA VAL A 93 8.59 10.46 1.89
C VAL A 93 8.70 10.65 0.39
N ASP A 94 7.88 9.95 -0.36
CA ASP A 94 7.69 10.24 -1.78
C ASP A 94 6.78 11.48 -1.93
N PRO A 95 7.24 12.55 -2.60
CA PRO A 95 6.47 13.78 -2.76
C PRO A 95 5.08 13.57 -3.39
N ARG A 96 4.86 12.48 -4.12
CA ARG A 96 3.55 12.14 -4.72
C ARG A 96 2.45 11.88 -3.67
N PHE A 97 2.83 11.51 -2.45
CA PHE A 97 1.91 11.26 -1.34
C PHE A 97 1.86 12.40 -0.34
N LEU A 98 2.68 13.43 -0.53
CA LEU A 98 2.48 14.71 0.12
C LEU A 98 1.38 15.43 -0.65
N ALA A 99 0.28 15.73 0.01
CA ALA A 99 -0.85 16.41 -0.62
C ALA A 99 -0.39 17.75 -1.22
N GLU A 100 -0.15 17.81 -2.54
CA GLU A 100 -0.31 19.06 -3.25
C GLU A 100 -1.80 19.33 -3.30
N LYS A 101 -2.28 20.10 -2.31
CA LYS A 101 -3.61 20.69 -2.36
C LYS A 101 -3.68 21.58 -3.61
N LYS A 102 -4.18 21.03 -4.71
CA LYS A 102 -4.70 21.82 -5.83
C LYS A 102 -6.07 22.39 -5.48
#